data_AF-A0A7X8BQX8-F1
#
_entry.id   AF-A0A7X8BQX8-F1
#
_cell.length_a   1.000
_cell.length_b   1.000
_cell.length_c   1.000
_cell.angle_alpha   90.00
_cell.angle_beta   90.00
_cell.angle_gamma   90.00
#
_symmetry.space_group_name_H-M   'P 1'
#
loop_
_entity.id
_entity.type
_entity.pdbx_description
1 polymer ?
#
loop_
_entity_poly.entity_id
_entity_poly.type
_entity_poly.pdbx_seq_one_letter_code
_entity_poly.pdbx_strand_id
1 'polypeptide(L)' 'MEKFGLKQSHIDAITGVLLKYPQVECAILYGSRAKGNFRANSDIDLALKGTIDLTTLLKIETSLDDLLLAYKI' A
#
# COMPACT_ATOMS: atom_id res chain seq x y z
N MET A 1 8.40 16.76 -1.66
CA MET A 1 9.20 15.96 -0.71
C MET A 1 8.76 14.51 -0.85
N GLU A 2 9.64 13.57 -1.14
CA GLU A 2 9.26 12.15 -1.30
C GLU A 2 9.08 11.52 0.08
N LYS A 3 7.83 11.21 0.44
CA LYS A 3 7.51 10.51 1.69
C LYS A 3 7.73 9.01 1.45
N PHE A 4 8.45 8.34 2.36
CA PHE A 4 8.73 6.89 2.28
C PHE A 4 9.49 6.43 1.01
N GLY A 5 10.15 7.35 0.30
CA GLY A 5 10.81 7.06 -0.97
C GLY A 5 9.83 6.76 -2.11
N LEU A 6 8.61 7.28 -2.03
CA LEU A 6 7.57 7.14 -3.03
C LEU A 6 7.17 8.53 -3.54
N LYS A 7 6.81 8.58 -4.84
CA LYS A 7 6.14 9.76 -5.41
C LYS A 7 4.80 9.94 -4.74
N GLN A 8 4.41 11.19 -4.51
CA GLN A 8 3.10 11.50 -3.91
C GLN A 8 1.95 10.86 -4.71
N SER A 9 2.03 10.87 -6.03
CA SER A 9 1.05 10.22 -6.91
C SER A 9 0.88 8.71 -6.66
N HIS A 10 1.96 8.01 -6.28
CA HIS A 10 1.87 6.58 -5.94
C HIS A 10 1.20 6.38 -4.58
N ILE A 11 1.52 7.24 -3.61
CA ILE A 11 0.87 7.22 -2.28
C ILE A 11 -0.63 7.50 -2.43
N ASP A 12 -0.98 8.48 -3.25
CA ASP A 12 -2.38 8.86 -3.51
C ASP A 12 -3.13 7.74 -4.23
N ALA A 13 -2.50 7.05 -5.19
CA ALA A 13 -3.08 5.90 -5.87
C ALA A 13 -3.35 4.73 -4.91
N ILE A 14 -2.36 4.35 -4.10
CA ILE A 14 -2.50 3.30 -3.08
C ILE A 14 -3.61 3.67 -2.09
N THR A 15 -3.59 4.90 -1.58
CA THR A 15 -4.62 5.41 -0.66
C THR A 15 -6.00 5.39 -1.31
N GLY A 16 -6.10 5.79 -2.58
CA GLY A 16 -7.33 5.78 -3.35
C GLY A 16 -7.91 4.38 -3.58
N VAL A 17 -7.07 3.34 -3.69
CA VAL A 17 -7.54 1.94 -3.68
C VAL A 17 -8.12 1.59 -2.32
N LEU A 18 -7.36 1.81 -1.24
CA LEU A 18 -7.77 1.42 0.11
C LEU A 18 -9.05 2.14 0.59
N LEU A 19 -9.24 3.40 0.21
CA LEU A 19 -10.46 4.17 0.53
C LEU A 19 -11.75 3.60 -0.08
N LYS A 20 -11.66 2.74 -1.10
CA LYS A 20 -12.84 2.05 -1.68
C LYS A 20 -13.36 0.92 -0.79
N TYR A 21 -12.58 0.51 0.22
CA TYR A 21 -12.88 -0.62 1.08
C TYR A 21 -13.18 -0.13 2.51
N PRO A 22 -14.46 0.09 2.87
CA PRO A 22 -14.82 0.57 4.21
C PRO A 22 -14.43 -0.40 5.34
N GLN A 23 -14.12 -1.66 5.00
CA GLN A 23 -13.58 -2.66 5.92
C GLN A 23 -12.17 -2.31 6.41
N VAL A 24 -11.43 -1.48 5.67
CA VAL A 24 -10.09 -1.03 6.01
C VAL A 24 -10.22 0.24 6.86
N GLU A 25 -9.92 0.13 8.16
CA GLU A 25 -9.91 1.26 9.08
C GLU A 25 -8.59 2.03 9.03
N CYS A 26 -7.49 1.31 8.82
CA CYS A 26 -6.16 1.87 8.80
C CYS A 26 -5.21 1.02 7.95
N ALA A 27 -4.28 1.69 7.27
CA ALA A 27 -3.15 1.06 6.60
C ALA A 27 -1.85 1.58 7.20
N ILE A 28 -1.00 0.66 7.65
CA ILE A 28 0.25 0.96 8.32
C ILE A 28 1.38 0.52 7.40
N LEU A 29 2.27 1.45 7.06
CA LEU A 29 3.48 1.14 6.33
C LEU A 29 4.48 0.44 7.24
N TYR A 30 5.01 -0.69 6.78
CA TYR A 30 6.04 -1.48 7.44
C TYR A 30 7.32 -1.56 6.59
N GLY A 31 8.24 -2.42 7.03
CA GLY A 31 9.41 -2.77 6.25
C GLY A 31 10.46 -1.66 6.11
N SER A 32 11.22 -1.76 5.02
CA SER A 32 12.38 -0.89 4.80
C SER A 32 12.00 0.58 4.55
N ARG A 33 10.86 0.80 3.89
CA ARG A 33 10.33 2.15 3.60
C ARG A 33 9.89 2.89 4.85
N ALA A 34 9.27 2.19 5.80
CA ALA A 34 8.94 2.75 7.11
C ALA A 34 10.19 3.10 7.93
N LYS A 35 11.23 2.26 7.86
CA LYS A 35 12.51 2.47 8.58
C LYS A 35 13.42 3.53 7.93
N GLY A 36 13.13 3.94 6.69
CA GLY A 36 13.96 4.86 5.93
C GLY A 36 15.24 4.25 5.34
N ASN A 37 15.41 2.93 5.42
CA ASN A 37 16.57 2.20 4.86
C ASN A 37 16.22 1.42 3.58
N PHE A 38 15.23 1.91 2.84
CA PHE A 38 14.79 1.34 1.57
C PHE A 38 15.78 1.61 0.43
N ARG A 39 15.70 0.78 -0.62
CA ARG A 39 16.33 1.01 -1.92
C ARG A 39 15.25 1.45 -2.91
N ALA A 40 15.66 1.99 -4.06
CA ALA A 40 14.72 2.43 -5.09
C ALA A 40 13.72 1.33 -5.51
N ASN A 41 14.17 0.07 -5.56
CA ASN A 41 13.38 -1.11 -5.92
C ASN A 41 12.80 -1.86 -4.72
N SER A 42 12.83 -1.31 -3.50
CA SER A 42 12.25 -1.98 -2.33
C SER A 42 10.73 -2.08 -2.45
N ASP A 43 10.21 -3.20 -1.97
CA ASP A 43 8.78 -3.49 -1.85
C ASP A 43 8.08 -2.48 -0.91
N ILE A 44 6.75 -2.42 -0.98
CA ILE A 44 5.89 -1.60 -0.14
C ILE A 44 5.10 -2.51 0.79
N ASP A 45 5.66 -2.82 1.96
CA ASP A 45 4.97 -3.66 2.94
C ASP A 45 3.84 -2.87 3.65
N LEU A 46 2.59 -3.30 3.48
CA LEU A 46 1.43 -2.70 4.15
C LEU A 46 0.75 -3.70 5.10
N ALA A 47 0.47 -3.26 6.32
CA ALA A 47 -0.43 -3.96 7.23
C ALA A 47 -1.79 -3.24 7.26
N LEU A 48 -2.86 -3.98 6.96
CA LEU A 48 -4.22 -3.45 7.01
C LEU A 48 -4.87 -3.82 8.33
N LYS A 49 -5.48 -2.83 8.98
CA LYS A 49 -6.29 -3.00 10.19
C LYS A 49 -7.75 -2.75 9.84
N GLY A 50 -8.61 -3.64 10.32
CA GLY A 50 -10.06 -3.51 10.24
C GLY A 50 -10.73 -4.89 10.21
N THR A 51 -12.03 -4.92 9.91
CA THR A 51 -12.79 -6.17 9.80
C THR A 51 -12.74 -6.66 8.35
N ILE A 52 -11.59 -7.21 7.94
CA ILE A 52 -11.29 -7.57 6.56
C ILE A 52 -11.35 -9.10 6.43
N ASP A 53 -12.27 -9.60 5.61
CA ASP A 53 -12.30 -11.03 5.25
C ASP A 53 -11.32 -11.35 4.13
N LEU A 54 -11.06 -12.64 3.90
CA LEU A 54 -10.11 -13.10 2.89
C LEU A 54 -10.50 -12.63 1.48
N THR A 55 -11.79 -12.63 1.15
CA THR A 55 -12.27 -12.19 -0.17
C THR A 55 -12.00 -10.71 -0.42
N THR A 56 -12.20 -9.87 0.60
CA THR A 56 -11.92 -8.43 0.53
C THR A 56 -10.42 -8.19 0.44
N LEU A 57 -9.62 -8.92 1.22
CA LEU A 57 -8.16 -8.84 1.17
C LEU A 57 -7.62 -9.14 -0.22
N LEU A 58 -8.08 -10.24 -0.84
CA LEU A 58 -7.65 -10.61 -2.20
C LEU A 58 -8.08 -9.58 -3.25
N LYS A 59 -9.27 -8.97 -3.11
CA LYS A 59 -9.71 -7.88 -4.00
C LYS A 59 -8.84 -6.63 -3.86
N ILE A 60 -8.41 -6.31 -2.63
CA ILE A 60 -7.50 -5.20 -2.38
C ILE A 60 -6.15 -5.49 -3.03
N GLU A 61 -5.60 -6.69 -2.85
CA GLU A 61 -4.33 -7.13 -3.47
C GLU A 61 -4.40 -6.97 -5.00
N THR A 62 -5.42 -7.52 -5.65
CA THR A 62 -5.63 -7.35 -7.10
C THR A 62 -5.72 -5.88 -7.52
N SER A 63 -6.44 -5.06 -6.75
CA SER A 63 -6.60 -3.64 -7.08
C SER A 63 -5.32 -2.82 -6.89
N LEU A 64 -4.45 -3.25 -5.98
CA LEU A 64 -3.12 -2.66 -5.79
C LEU A 64 -2.17 -3.07 -6.92
N ASP A 65 -2.21 -4.33 -7.35
CA ASP A 65 -1.45 -4.81 -8.52
C ASP A 65 -1.87 -4.10 -9.82
N ASP A 66 -3.16 -3.83 -10.00
CA ASP A 66 -3.70 -3.08 -11.16
C ASP A 66 -3.23 -1.62 -11.22
N LEU A 67 -2.60 -1.09 -10.17
CA LEU A 67 -1.94 0.21 -10.23
C LEU A 67 -0.67 0.18 -11.10
N LEU A 68 -0.16 -1.02 -11.43
CA LEU A 68 1.01 -1.25 -12.28
C LEU A 68 2.23 -0.42 -11.84
N LEU A 69 2.40 -0.29 -10.51
CA LEU A 69 3.54 0.41 -9.94
C LEU A 69 4.82 -0.41 -10.17
N ALA A 70 5.95 0.29 -10.23
CA ALA A 70 7.26 -0.34 -10.40
C ALA A 70 7.78 -1.07 -9.15
N TYR A 71 6.94 -1.22 -8.12
CA TYR A 71 7.28 -1.85 -6.84
C TYR A 71 6.28 -2.97 -6.57
N LYS A 72 6.74 -4.02 -5.89
CA LYS A 72 5.84 -5.01 -5.32
C LYS A 72 5.17 -4.45 -4.06
N ILE A 73 3.92 -4.81 -3.83
CA ILE A 73 3.14 -4.48 -2.64
C ILE A 73 2.75 -5.79 -1.94
#